data_AF-A0A9N9QEK2-F1
#
_entry.id   AF-A0A9N9QEK2-F1
#
_cell.length_a   1.000
_cell.length_b   1.000
_cell.length_c   1.000
_cell.angle_alpha   90.00
_cell.angle_beta   90.00
_cell.angle_gamma   90.00
#
_symmetry.space_group_name_H-M   'P 1'
#
loop_
_entity.id
_entity.type
_entity.pdbx_description
1 polymer ?
#
loop_
_entity_poly.entity_id
_entity_poly.type
_entity_poly.pdbx_seq_one_letter_code
_entity_poly.pdbx_strand_id
1 'polypeptide(L)'
;MYKMQMPEISFSFLSTQTCTNCQLPVTCAPVYVINDLSIICGRCKKYAKDHYRNYAYEALASTFIYPCKNWRNHCPVKLRWNDSLDHEQECNYVGCCSFCCSHPGAFFKGKRHIPQDESKLTIVPDNLLEDLECVNCRGYLNNVPVHIQTNGQNVCHRCIYANGAPPNTRRNYSYENFSQIFLFPCTNKERGCRERFQFGRQIWKHEAKCEYARVSRTSSYRLEPRSPIANQPRLNDQYAYQNEAMDINEEPITRPKERGVIKTHSGHYYGTITPAKALFAPPENNTEEDNTKKKLLKSLAKKQGRNILKNEIEMGRRYSESESLSTNESYSIKTSGNSTPDILESSKKPYYIPAADYNNDTLSRPDSRESGYQSHQKYLEEFGFDQNSKARESIQAQSQFPVLYPHQLSDGFDSIKRISRRESGRNLLINELKLKQDFIKRTHSIKNNEAGSLYKQCNTLEDIREVNNRLR
;
A
#
# COMPACT_ATOMS: atom_id res chain seq x y z
N MET A 1 21.69 -2.06 17.60
CA MET A 1 20.57 -1.72 16.68
C MET A 1 19.27 -1.87 17.45
N TYR A 2 18.54 -0.79 17.70
CA TYR A 2 17.22 -0.87 18.33
C TYR A 2 16.22 -1.47 17.33
N LYS A 3 15.58 -2.59 17.67
CA LYS A 3 14.45 -3.10 16.89
C LYS A 3 13.30 -2.11 17.08
N MET A 4 13.01 -1.29 16.06
CA MET A 4 11.83 -0.42 16.10
C MET A 4 10.59 -1.31 16.17
N GLN A 5 9.84 -1.20 17.27
CA GLN A 5 8.57 -1.89 17.42
C GLN A 5 7.56 -1.21 16.50
N MET A 6 7.02 -1.95 15.53
CA MET A 6 6.00 -1.41 14.63
C MET A 6 4.66 -1.30 15.37
N PRO A 7 3.93 -0.19 15.22
CA PRO A 7 2.62 -0.01 15.84
C PRO A 7 1.60 -0.99 15.26
N GLU A 8 0.63 -1.38 16.09
CA GLU A 8 -0.53 -2.15 15.65
C GLU A 8 -1.61 -1.20 15.14
N ILE A 9 -2.23 -1.58 14.01
CA ILE A 9 -3.34 -0.80 13.46
C ILE A 9 -4.63 -1.03 14.27
N SER A 10 -5.40 0.04 14.50
CA SER A 10 -6.68 -0.09 15.20
C SER A 10 -7.69 -0.89 14.36
N PHE A 11 -8.45 -1.78 15.03
CA PHE A 11 -9.51 -2.55 14.40
C PHE A 11 -10.67 -1.68 13.91
N SER A 12 -11.00 -0.62 14.65
CA SER A 12 -12.05 0.33 14.25
C SER A 12 -11.68 0.97 12.92
N PHE A 13 -10.42 1.40 12.77
CA PHE A 13 -9.89 1.93 11.53
C PHE A 13 -9.90 0.90 10.39
N LEU A 14 -9.43 -0.33 10.64
CA LEU A 14 -9.46 -1.42 9.63
C LEU A 14 -10.86 -1.71 9.09
N SER A 15 -11.90 -1.57 9.92
CA SER A 15 -13.27 -1.79 9.49
C SER A 15 -13.75 -0.79 8.43
N THR A 16 -13.12 0.38 8.35
CA THR A 16 -13.40 1.42 7.33
C THR A 16 -12.59 1.24 6.05
N GLN A 17 -11.48 0.51 6.12
CA GLN A 17 -10.54 0.31 5.01
C GLN A 17 -10.72 -1.09 4.42
N THR A 18 -11.88 -1.34 3.82
CA THR A 18 -12.20 -2.63 3.20
C THR A 18 -12.05 -2.57 1.68
N CYS A 19 -11.68 -3.71 1.10
CA CYS A 19 -11.66 -3.90 -0.34
C CYS A 19 -13.10 -4.01 -0.85
N THR A 20 -13.48 -3.20 -1.84
CA THR A 20 -14.84 -3.21 -2.41
C THR A 20 -15.25 -4.57 -2.96
N ASN A 21 -14.29 -5.34 -3.49
CA ASN A 21 -14.58 -6.62 -4.11
C ASN A 21 -14.71 -7.78 -3.11
N CYS A 22 -13.79 -7.91 -2.14
CA CYS A 22 -13.84 -9.04 -1.19
C CYS A 22 -14.38 -8.67 0.19
N GLN A 23 -14.63 -7.39 0.45
CA GLN A 23 -15.11 -6.85 1.73
C GLN A 23 -14.19 -7.16 2.93
N LEU A 24 -12.96 -7.60 2.66
CA LEU A 24 -11.94 -7.83 3.67
C LEU A 24 -11.10 -6.56 3.88
N PRO A 25 -10.54 -6.36 5.09
CA PRO A 25 -9.58 -5.30 5.35
C PRO A 25 -8.40 -5.35 4.36
N VAL A 26 -7.98 -4.17 3.90
CA VAL A 26 -6.84 -4.02 2.99
C VAL A 26 -5.55 -4.12 3.80
N THR A 27 -4.85 -5.25 3.64
CA THR A 27 -3.67 -5.64 4.45
C THR A 27 -2.51 -6.15 3.58
N CYS A 28 -2.60 -5.94 2.27
CA CYS A 28 -1.59 -6.33 1.29
C CYS A 28 -1.65 -5.41 0.07
N ALA A 29 -0.47 -5.22 -0.53
CA ALA A 29 -0.25 -4.59 -1.82
C ALA A 29 -0.46 -5.60 -2.97
N PRO A 30 -0.63 -5.12 -4.21
CA PRO A 30 -0.86 -3.73 -4.57
C PRO A 30 -2.26 -3.24 -4.14
N VAL A 31 -2.40 -1.95 -3.87
CA VAL A 31 -3.70 -1.30 -3.58
C VAL A 31 -4.08 -0.41 -4.74
N TYR A 32 -5.31 -0.54 -5.20
CA TYR A 32 -5.82 0.15 -6.38
C TYR A 32 -7.00 1.03 -6.04
N VAL A 33 -7.02 2.25 -6.58
CA VAL A 33 -8.19 3.14 -6.58
C VAL A 33 -8.92 2.98 -7.91
N ILE A 34 -10.24 2.74 -7.86
CA ILE A 34 -11.09 2.57 -9.04
C ILE A 34 -12.02 3.78 -9.28
N ASN A 35 -12.90 3.71 -10.29
CA ASN A 35 -13.71 4.85 -10.77
C ASN A 35 -14.67 5.42 -9.74
N ASP A 36 -15.23 4.58 -8.88
CA ASP A 36 -16.13 4.98 -7.79
C ASP A 36 -15.38 5.49 -6.56
N LEU A 37 -14.06 5.73 -6.68
CA LEU A 37 -13.16 6.18 -5.62
C LEU A 37 -12.93 5.15 -4.50
N SER A 38 -13.48 3.95 -4.64
CA SER A 38 -13.27 2.86 -3.70
C SER A 38 -11.93 2.15 -3.98
N ILE A 39 -11.55 1.23 -3.07
CA ILE A 39 -10.26 0.55 -3.14
C ILE A 39 -10.38 -0.96 -3.36
N ILE A 40 -9.45 -1.49 -4.15
CA ILE A 40 -9.27 -2.92 -4.38
C ILE A 40 -7.91 -3.34 -3.82
N CYS A 41 -7.91 -4.35 -2.95
CA CYS A 41 -6.67 -4.93 -2.41
C CYS A 41 -5.98 -5.90 -3.38
N GLY A 42 -4.73 -6.25 -3.06
CA GLY A 42 -3.89 -7.14 -3.90
C GLY A 42 -4.53 -8.50 -4.21
N ARG A 43 -5.34 -9.05 -3.28
CA ARG A 43 -6.11 -10.29 -3.47
C ARG A 43 -7.07 -10.24 -4.66
N CYS A 44 -7.58 -9.04 -4.92
CA CYS A 44 -8.64 -8.78 -5.90
C CYS A 44 -8.10 -8.08 -7.16
N LYS A 45 -6.78 -8.09 -7.38
CA LYS A 45 -6.12 -7.44 -8.53
C LYS A 45 -6.78 -7.76 -9.88
N LYS A 46 -7.24 -9.00 -10.08
CA LYS A 46 -7.91 -9.43 -11.32
C LYS A 46 -9.21 -8.68 -11.64
N TYR A 47 -9.81 -8.00 -10.65
CA TYR A 47 -11.04 -7.23 -10.80
C TYR A 47 -10.78 -5.73 -10.99
N ALA A 48 -9.53 -5.27 -10.85
CA ALA A 48 -9.17 -3.88 -11.03
C ALA A 48 -9.11 -3.57 -12.55
N LYS A 49 -10.19 -3.00 -13.09
CA LYS A 49 -10.20 -2.35 -14.43
C LYS A 49 -10.07 -0.84 -14.24
N ASP A 50 -9.38 -0.15 -15.16
CA ASP A 50 -9.20 1.32 -15.15
C ASP A 50 -8.78 1.88 -13.79
N HIS A 51 -7.72 1.30 -13.26
CA HIS A 51 -7.30 1.49 -11.88
C HIS A 51 -6.01 2.30 -11.74
N TYR A 52 -5.85 2.91 -10.58
CA TYR A 52 -4.72 3.75 -10.21
C TYR A 52 -4.02 3.07 -9.03
N ARG A 53 -2.78 2.63 -9.18
CA ARG A 53 -2.04 2.00 -8.06
C ARG A 53 -1.65 3.07 -7.04
N ASN A 54 -2.02 2.85 -5.78
CA ASN A 54 -1.90 3.84 -4.72
C ASN A 54 -0.63 3.64 -3.89
N TYR A 55 0.52 4.06 -4.41
CA TYR A 55 1.81 3.91 -3.74
C TYR A 55 1.88 4.63 -2.38
N ALA A 56 1.31 5.83 -2.28
CA ALA A 56 1.29 6.60 -1.03
C ALA A 56 0.49 5.89 0.08
N TYR A 57 -0.63 5.25 -0.27
CA TYR A 57 -1.37 4.40 0.67
C TYR A 57 -0.54 3.18 1.09
N GLU A 58 0.07 2.47 0.13
CA GLU A 58 0.91 1.29 0.41
C GLU A 58 2.08 1.66 1.35
N ALA A 59 2.70 2.82 1.15
CA ALA A 59 3.79 3.34 1.99
C ALA A 59 3.33 3.55 3.44
N LEU A 60 2.23 4.28 3.67
CA LEU A 60 1.69 4.47 5.02
C LEU A 60 1.25 3.15 5.65
N ALA A 61 0.57 2.30 4.88
CA ALA A 61 0.09 1.00 5.36
C ALA A 61 1.25 0.08 5.79
N SER A 62 2.39 0.15 5.12
CA SER A 62 3.58 -0.63 5.47
C SER A 62 4.16 -0.37 6.87
N THR A 63 3.74 0.72 7.53
CA THR A 63 4.22 1.07 8.89
C THR A 63 3.57 0.28 10.00
N PHE A 64 2.46 -0.42 9.73
CA PHE A 64 1.68 -1.10 10.77
C PHE A 64 1.85 -2.62 10.75
N ILE A 65 1.50 -3.21 11.89
CA ILE A 65 1.21 -4.63 12.05
C ILE A 65 -0.30 -4.84 11.99
N TYR A 66 -0.71 -5.86 11.24
CA TYR A 66 -2.09 -6.21 10.95
C TYR A 66 -2.50 -7.53 11.63
N PRO A 67 -3.73 -7.64 12.14
CA PRO A 67 -4.28 -8.92 12.57
C PRO A 67 -4.57 -9.82 11.36
N CYS A 68 -4.41 -11.13 11.53
CA CYS A 68 -4.86 -12.11 10.53
C CYS A 68 -6.36 -11.91 10.19
N LYS A 69 -6.76 -12.16 8.93
CA LYS A 69 -8.19 -12.12 8.53
C LYS A 69 -9.08 -13.04 9.37
N ASN A 70 -8.51 -14.14 9.89
CA ASN A 70 -9.17 -15.12 10.74
C ASN A 70 -9.02 -14.79 12.24
N TRP A 71 -8.66 -13.55 12.61
CA TRP A 71 -8.52 -13.15 14.01
C TRP A 71 -9.82 -13.36 14.80
N ARG A 72 -10.99 -13.14 14.18
CA ARG A 72 -12.30 -13.45 14.78
C ARG A 72 -12.46 -14.93 15.13
N ASN A 73 -11.76 -15.81 14.41
CA ASN A 73 -11.72 -17.26 14.66
C ASN A 73 -10.54 -17.66 15.56
N HIS A 74 -10.06 -16.73 16.39
CA HIS A 74 -8.98 -16.94 17.35
C HIS A 74 -7.57 -17.10 16.80
N CYS A 75 -7.30 -16.80 15.52
CA CYS A 75 -5.92 -16.71 15.05
C CYS A 75 -5.16 -15.62 15.83
N PRO A 76 -4.07 -15.93 16.55
CA PRO A 76 -3.32 -14.94 17.32
C PRO A 76 -2.27 -14.21 16.50
N VAL A 77 -2.04 -14.60 15.24
CA VAL A 77 -0.93 -14.12 14.42
C VAL A 77 -1.15 -12.66 14.02
N LYS A 78 -0.11 -11.87 14.27
CA LYS A 78 0.03 -10.47 13.85
C LYS A 78 1.09 -10.41 12.74
N LEU A 79 0.79 -9.69 11.68
CA LEU A 79 1.43 -9.82 10.37
C LEU A 79 1.91 -8.45 9.91
N ARG A 80 3.06 -8.37 9.25
CA ARG A 80 3.44 -7.13 8.57
C ARG A 80 2.60 -6.96 7.32
N TRP A 81 2.70 -5.77 6.72
CA TRP A 81 2.17 -5.53 5.40
C TRP A 81 2.72 -6.56 4.40
N ASN A 82 1.84 -7.14 3.57
CA ASN A 82 2.08 -8.25 2.63
C ASN A 82 2.25 -9.65 3.22
N ASP A 83 2.78 -9.81 4.44
CA ASP A 83 2.88 -11.13 5.12
C ASP A 83 1.50 -11.79 5.29
N SER A 84 0.42 -11.00 5.21
CA SER A 84 -0.95 -11.49 5.25
C SER A 84 -1.27 -12.51 4.16
N LEU A 85 -0.71 -12.37 2.96
CA LEU A 85 -1.01 -13.29 1.86
C LEU A 85 -0.40 -14.68 2.06
N ASP A 86 0.81 -14.73 2.59
CA ASP A 86 1.52 -15.98 2.85
C ASP A 86 0.88 -16.70 4.02
N HIS A 87 0.66 -15.99 5.12
CA HIS A 87 -0.01 -16.55 6.29
C HIS A 87 -1.41 -17.07 5.96
N GLU A 88 -2.17 -16.41 5.10
CA GLU A 88 -3.52 -16.85 4.73
C GLU A 88 -3.56 -18.22 4.05
N GLN A 89 -2.50 -18.63 3.36
CA GLN A 89 -2.40 -19.93 2.70
C GLN A 89 -2.11 -21.04 3.72
N GLU A 90 -1.41 -20.71 4.80
CA GLU A 90 -0.96 -21.64 5.84
C GLU A 90 -1.81 -21.54 7.12
N CYS A 91 -2.80 -20.66 7.15
CA CYS A 91 -3.57 -20.38 8.36
C CYS A 91 -4.50 -21.56 8.68
N ASN A 92 -4.16 -22.32 9.73
CA ASN A 92 -4.97 -23.44 10.23
C ASN A 92 -6.34 -23.03 10.80
N TYR A 93 -6.61 -21.73 10.91
CA TYR A 93 -7.90 -21.16 11.31
C TYR A 93 -8.85 -20.93 10.11
N VAL A 94 -8.54 -21.49 8.94
CA VAL A 94 -9.40 -21.49 7.74
C VAL A 94 -10.24 -22.77 7.69
N GLY A 95 -11.56 -22.64 7.70
CA GLY A 95 -12.50 -23.73 7.43
C GLY A 95 -12.84 -24.63 8.63
N CYS A 96 -14.02 -25.27 8.57
CA CYS A 96 -14.55 -26.09 9.67
C CYS A 96 -13.73 -27.36 9.94
N CYS A 97 -13.24 -28.04 8.90
CA CYS A 97 -12.59 -29.35 9.05
C CYS A 97 -11.16 -29.25 9.63
N SER A 98 -10.32 -28.34 9.13
CA SER A 98 -8.97 -28.10 9.66
C SER A 98 -8.99 -27.66 11.13
N PHE A 99 -10.06 -26.95 11.50
CA PHE A 99 -10.28 -26.42 12.82
C PHE A 99 -10.63 -27.50 13.86
N CYS A 100 -11.48 -28.47 13.51
CA CYS A 100 -11.79 -29.60 14.39
C CYS A 100 -10.57 -30.48 14.70
N CYS A 101 -9.66 -30.64 13.72
CA CYS A 101 -8.51 -31.52 13.87
C CYS A 101 -7.29 -30.83 14.51
N SER A 102 -7.01 -29.57 14.16
CA SER A 102 -5.78 -28.88 14.61
C SER A 102 -5.97 -28.09 15.89
N HIS A 103 -7.19 -27.59 16.13
CA HIS A 103 -7.49 -26.68 17.25
C HIS A 103 -8.87 -26.96 17.85
N PRO A 104 -9.10 -28.15 18.47
CA PRO A 104 -10.42 -28.53 18.97
C PRO A 104 -10.98 -27.52 19.99
N GLY A 105 -10.11 -26.93 20.82
CA GLY A 105 -10.50 -25.91 21.79
C GLY A 105 -10.93 -24.56 21.19
N ALA A 106 -10.69 -24.31 19.92
CA ALA A 106 -11.18 -23.12 19.24
C ALA A 106 -12.62 -23.31 18.72
N PHE A 107 -13.06 -24.56 18.48
CA PHE A 107 -14.43 -24.88 18.06
C PHE A 107 -15.49 -24.44 19.06
N PHE A 108 -15.20 -24.60 20.34
CA PHE A 108 -16.09 -24.19 21.42
C PHE A 108 -15.99 -22.70 21.76
N LYS A 109 -15.05 -21.96 21.17
CA LYS A 109 -14.93 -20.52 21.39
C LYS A 109 -15.82 -19.79 20.38
N GLY A 110 -16.78 -19.02 20.91
CA GLY A 110 -17.54 -18.07 20.09
C GLY A 110 -16.61 -17.06 19.43
N LYS A 111 -17.06 -16.42 18.34
CA LYS A 111 -16.25 -15.43 17.60
C LYS A 111 -15.73 -14.34 18.54
N ARG A 112 -14.44 -13.97 18.42
CA ARG A 112 -13.89 -12.83 19.18
C ARG A 112 -14.64 -11.55 18.84
N HIS A 113 -15.01 -10.81 19.88
CA HIS A 113 -15.50 -9.44 19.74
C HIS A 113 -14.36 -8.55 19.24
N ILE A 114 -14.65 -7.62 18.31
CA ILE A 114 -13.66 -6.67 17.82
C ILE A 114 -13.46 -5.58 18.89
N PRO A 115 -12.23 -5.32 19.35
CA PRO A 115 -12.01 -4.26 20.32
C PRO A 115 -12.33 -2.90 19.66
N GLN A 116 -13.07 -2.06 20.39
CA GLN A 116 -13.34 -0.69 20.00
C GLN A 116 -12.18 0.19 20.49
N ASP A 117 -11.07 0.15 19.75
CA ASP A 117 -9.88 0.93 20.10
C ASP A 117 -9.91 2.29 19.37
N GLU A 118 -9.57 3.35 20.10
CA GLU A 118 -9.32 4.66 19.51
C GLU A 118 -8.03 4.63 18.67
N SER A 119 -8.06 5.29 17.51
CA SER A 119 -6.89 5.34 16.62
C SER A 119 -5.83 6.26 17.21
N LYS A 120 -4.70 5.67 17.62
CA LYS A 120 -3.54 6.44 18.08
C LYS A 120 -2.84 7.11 16.90
N LEU A 121 -2.57 8.41 17.03
CA LEU A 121 -1.81 9.15 16.02
C LEU A 121 -0.37 8.64 15.97
N THR A 122 0.11 8.35 14.76
CA THR A 122 1.45 7.80 14.50
C THR A 122 2.29 8.83 13.74
N ILE A 123 3.56 8.96 14.10
CA ILE A 123 4.47 9.86 13.38
C ILE A 123 4.87 9.21 12.04
N VAL A 124 4.77 9.95 10.93
CA VAL A 124 5.26 9.47 9.63
C VAL A 124 6.78 9.23 9.71
N PRO A 125 7.26 8.00 9.43
CA PRO A 125 8.69 7.71 9.38
C PRO A 125 9.38 8.51 8.28
N ASP A 126 10.58 9.02 8.55
CA ASP A 126 11.29 9.93 7.64
C ASP A 126 11.62 9.24 6.30
N ASN A 127 11.88 7.94 6.30
CA ASN A 127 12.18 7.16 5.09
C ASN A 127 10.97 6.97 4.15
N LEU A 128 9.76 7.30 4.60
CA LEU A 128 8.55 7.24 3.77
C LEU A 128 8.15 8.61 3.23
N LEU A 129 8.81 9.69 3.66
CA LEU A 129 8.43 11.03 3.23
C LEU A 129 8.60 11.21 1.71
N GLU A 130 9.59 10.54 1.10
CA GLU A 130 9.82 10.53 -0.35
C GLU A 130 8.66 9.90 -1.14
N ASP A 131 8.08 8.80 -0.63
CA ASP A 131 6.89 8.16 -1.21
C ASP A 131 5.62 9.01 -1.06
N LEU A 132 5.67 10.01 -0.17
CA LEU A 132 4.58 10.90 0.20
C LEU A 132 4.79 12.32 -0.35
N GLU A 133 5.57 12.46 -1.43
CA GLU A 133 5.76 13.72 -2.13
C GLU A 133 4.74 13.94 -3.25
N CYS A 134 4.39 15.22 -3.44
CA CYS A 134 3.70 15.67 -4.63
C CYS A 134 4.63 15.59 -5.85
N VAL A 135 4.17 14.97 -6.93
CA VAL A 135 4.94 14.91 -8.19
C VAL A 135 5.27 16.30 -8.76
N ASN A 136 4.38 17.29 -8.56
CA ASN A 136 4.54 18.61 -9.16
C ASN A 136 5.47 19.53 -8.35
N CYS A 137 5.29 19.61 -7.02
CA CYS A 137 6.02 20.57 -6.19
C CYS A 137 7.02 19.95 -5.21
N ARG A 138 7.11 18.61 -5.16
CA ARG A 138 7.92 17.85 -4.19
C ARG A 138 7.57 18.10 -2.71
N GLY A 139 6.52 18.87 -2.43
CA GLY A 139 6.01 19.05 -1.07
C GLY A 139 5.19 17.83 -0.61
N TYR A 140 5.15 17.58 0.69
CA TYR A 140 4.46 16.43 1.26
C TYR A 140 2.95 16.44 0.98
N LEU A 141 2.36 15.24 0.84
CA LEU A 141 0.93 14.98 0.66
C LEU A 141 0.17 15.10 2.00
N ASN A 142 0.28 16.24 2.67
CA ASN A 142 -0.16 16.43 4.06
C ASN A 142 -1.49 17.20 4.22
N ASN A 143 -2.16 17.53 3.11
CA ASN A 143 -3.41 18.31 3.11
C ASN A 143 -4.38 17.86 2.01
N VAL A 144 -5.67 18.06 2.25
CA VAL A 144 -6.81 17.68 1.40
C VAL A 144 -7.18 18.83 0.44
N PRO A 145 -7.62 18.55 -0.81
CA PRO A 145 -7.63 17.24 -1.48
C PRO A 145 -6.28 16.77 -1.99
N VAL A 146 -6.11 15.45 -2.06
CA VAL A 146 -5.01 14.78 -2.76
C VAL A 146 -5.57 14.04 -3.97
N HIS A 147 -4.94 14.20 -5.13
CA HIS A 147 -5.34 13.50 -6.34
C HIS A 147 -4.27 12.50 -6.80
N ILE A 148 -4.67 11.40 -7.39
CA ILE A 148 -3.82 10.36 -7.97
C ILE A 148 -3.91 10.40 -9.51
N GLN A 149 -2.76 10.35 -10.18
CA GLN A 149 -2.59 10.26 -11.63
C GLN A 149 -2.57 8.79 -12.09
N THR A 150 -2.83 8.53 -13.37
CA THR A 150 -2.88 7.18 -13.96
C THR A 150 -1.60 6.36 -13.75
N ASN A 151 -0.45 7.03 -13.57
CA ASN A 151 0.84 6.41 -13.23
C ASN A 151 0.99 6.04 -11.73
N GLY A 152 0.00 6.35 -10.90
CA GLY A 152 0.00 6.14 -9.45
C GLY A 152 0.66 7.26 -8.63
N GLN A 153 1.17 8.32 -9.27
CA GLN A 153 1.75 9.46 -8.59
C GLN A 153 0.66 10.38 -8.03
N ASN A 154 0.96 11.08 -6.94
CA ASN A 154 -0.01 11.93 -6.26
C ASN A 154 0.30 13.41 -6.45
N VAL A 155 -0.75 14.21 -6.54
CA VAL A 155 -0.72 15.67 -6.65
C VAL A 155 -1.38 16.25 -5.40
N CYS A 156 -0.64 17.08 -4.67
CA CYS A 156 -1.13 17.69 -3.43
C CYS A 156 -2.12 18.83 -3.67
N HIS A 157 -2.85 19.19 -2.61
CA HIS A 157 -3.78 20.31 -2.59
C HIS A 157 -3.19 21.62 -3.12
N ARG A 158 -1.93 21.95 -2.80
CA ARG A 158 -1.27 23.19 -3.24
C ARG A 158 -1.25 23.32 -4.76
N CYS A 159 -0.84 22.25 -5.42
CA CYS A 159 -0.73 22.24 -6.88
C CYS A 159 -2.10 22.28 -7.55
N ILE A 160 -3.09 21.61 -6.96
CA ILE A 160 -4.48 21.63 -7.44
C ILE A 160 -5.09 23.01 -7.27
N TYR A 161 -4.87 23.67 -6.14
CA TYR A 161 -5.36 25.03 -5.89
C TYR A 161 -4.75 26.04 -6.87
N ALA A 162 -3.45 25.90 -7.18
CA ALA A 162 -2.76 26.82 -8.08
C ALA A 162 -3.04 26.59 -9.56
N ASN A 163 -3.15 25.33 -10.00
CA ASN A 163 -3.19 24.97 -11.44
C ASN A 163 -4.48 24.25 -11.87
N GLY A 164 -5.41 24.00 -10.95
CA GLY A 164 -6.52 23.08 -11.16
C GLY A 164 -6.11 21.62 -11.02
N ALA A 165 -7.11 20.72 -11.01
CA ALA A 165 -6.86 19.28 -11.03
C ALA A 165 -6.35 18.87 -12.43
N PRO A 166 -5.21 18.16 -12.54
CA PRO A 166 -4.72 17.72 -13.85
C PRO A 166 -5.72 16.76 -14.53
N PRO A 167 -5.74 16.68 -15.87
CA PRO A 167 -6.61 15.74 -16.57
C PRO A 167 -6.28 14.30 -16.20
N ASN A 168 -7.26 13.40 -16.27
CA ASN A 168 -7.12 11.98 -15.91
C ASN A 168 -6.58 11.75 -14.48
N THR A 169 -6.93 12.63 -13.55
CA THR A 169 -6.66 12.44 -12.13
C THR A 169 -7.94 12.15 -11.37
N ARG A 170 -7.80 11.50 -10.21
CA ARG A 170 -8.92 11.23 -9.31
C ARG A 170 -8.56 11.60 -7.89
N ARG A 171 -9.56 12.03 -7.11
CA ARG A 171 -9.34 12.27 -5.69
C ARG A 171 -9.04 10.95 -4.95
N ASN A 172 -8.00 10.95 -4.13
CA ASN A 172 -7.49 9.76 -3.47
C ASN A 172 -8.04 9.66 -2.03
N TYR A 173 -9.35 9.39 -1.90
CA TYR A 173 -10.02 9.34 -0.58
C TYR A 173 -9.44 8.27 0.36
N SER A 174 -8.98 7.15 -0.17
CA SER A 174 -8.36 6.10 0.64
C SER A 174 -7.07 6.56 1.29
N TYR A 175 -6.20 7.24 0.52
CA TYR A 175 -5.01 7.88 1.09
C TYR A 175 -5.37 8.97 2.10
N GLU A 176 -6.34 9.84 1.77
CA GLU A 176 -6.77 10.92 2.68
C GLU A 176 -7.27 10.36 4.01
N ASN A 177 -8.11 9.31 3.99
CA ASN A 177 -8.62 8.64 5.18
C ASN A 177 -7.50 7.97 5.97
N PHE A 178 -6.57 7.30 5.29
CA PHE A 178 -5.43 6.67 5.94
C PHE A 178 -4.44 7.68 6.54
N SER A 179 -4.31 8.85 5.94
CA SER A 179 -3.42 9.90 6.43
C SER A 179 -3.92 10.56 7.73
N GLN A 180 -5.22 10.46 8.05
CA GLN A 180 -5.78 11.06 9.26
C GLN A 180 -5.20 10.52 10.57
N ILE A 181 -4.69 9.29 10.57
CA ILE A 181 -4.05 8.67 11.73
C ILE A 181 -2.55 9.03 11.84
N PHE A 182 -2.04 9.94 11.01
CA PHE A 182 -0.63 10.32 10.99
C PHE A 182 -0.37 11.79 11.38
N LEU A 183 0.81 11.99 11.98
CA LEU A 183 1.43 13.29 12.21
C LEU A 183 2.52 13.54 11.16
N PHE A 184 2.24 14.49 10.27
CA PHE A 184 3.15 14.91 9.21
C PHE A 184 4.09 16.01 9.70
N PRO A 185 5.38 15.99 9.30
CA PRO A 185 6.26 17.12 9.54
C PRO A 185 5.84 18.33 8.70
N CYS A 186 6.14 19.52 9.22
CA CYS A 186 6.05 20.76 8.45
C CYS A 186 6.89 20.67 7.16
N THR A 187 6.39 21.23 6.05
CA THR A 187 7.14 21.31 4.78
C THR A 187 8.46 22.07 4.92
N ASN A 188 8.60 22.95 5.92
CA ASN A 188 9.85 23.65 6.24
C ASN A 188 10.75 22.88 7.23
N LYS A 189 10.61 21.55 7.34
CA LYS A 189 11.44 20.70 8.22
C LYS A 189 12.93 20.86 7.96
N GLU A 190 13.33 20.87 6.69
CA GLU A 190 14.73 21.05 6.28
C GLU A 190 15.32 22.40 6.69
N ARG A 191 14.45 23.39 6.93
CA ARG A 191 14.86 24.73 7.40
C ARG A 191 14.93 24.82 8.93
N GLY A 192 14.60 23.75 9.63
CA GLY A 192 14.65 23.68 11.10
C GLY A 192 13.29 23.66 11.79
N CYS A 193 12.17 23.72 11.07
CA CYS A 193 10.86 23.58 11.70
C CYS A 193 10.66 22.15 12.23
N ARG A 194 10.49 21.99 13.55
CA ARG A 194 10.32 20.67 14.20
C ARG A 194 8.86 20.29 14.45
N GLU A 195 7.93 21.18 14.11
CA GLU A 195 6.51 20.98 14.37
C GLU A 195 5.93 19.89 13.46
N ARG A 196 5.04 19.08 14.03
CA ARG A 196 4.32 18.02 13.34
C ARG A 196 2.83 18.21 13.58
N PHE A 197 2.03 17.96 12.55
CA PHE A 197 0.59 18.24 12.56
C PHE A 197 -0.18 17.05 12.04
N GLN A 198 -1.42 16.93 12.52
CA GLN A 198 -2.37 16.00 11.90
C GLN A 198 -2.64 16.42 10.45
N PHE A 199 -2.84 15.42 9.61
CA PHE A 199 -3.24 15.61 8.21
C PHE A 199 -4.44 16.54 8.06
N GLY A 200 -4.37 17.50 7.13
CA GLY A 200 -5.47 18.40 6.77
C GLY A 200 -5.23 19.88 7.11
N ARG A 201 -6.25 20.58 7.65
CA ARG A 201 -6.23 22.05 7.76
C ARG A 201 -5.22 22.61 8.75
N GLN A 202 -4.81 21.83 9.76
CA GLN A 202 -3.90 22.30 10.81
C GLN A 202 -2.52 22.62 10.23
N ILE A 203 -1.97 21.73 9.40
CA ILE A 203 -0.65 21.95 8.78
C ILE A 203 -0.68 23.15 7.83
N TRP A 204 -1.78 23.36 7.10
CA TRP A 204 -1.94 24.51 6.22
C TRP A 204 -1.92 25.85 6.98
N LYS A 205 -2.64 25.92 8.10
CA LYS A 205 -2.66 27.11 8.96
C LYS A 205 -1.28 27.39 9.54
N HIS A 206 -0.56 26.34 9.93
CA HIS A 206 0.82 26.47 10.40
C HIS A 206 1.74 26.96 9.28
N GLU A 207 1.73 26.34 8.10
CA GLU A 207 2.62 26.71 6.98
C GLU A 207 2.49 28.19 6.59
N ALA A 208 1.27 28.76 6.63
CA ALA A 208 1.03 30.17 6.36
C ALA A 208 1.67 31.11 7.39
N LYS A 209 1.89 30.64 8.62
CA LYS A 209 2.45 31.42 9.75
C LYS A 209 3.83 30.95 10.19
N CYS A 210 4.37 29.89 9.58
CA CYS A 210 5.62 29.25 9.97
C CYS A 210 6.78 30.24 9.87
N GLU A 211 7.50 30.45 10.97
CA GLU A 211 8.63 31.39 11.04
C GLU A 211 9.73 31.01 10.04
N TYR A 212 9.96 29.72 9.86
CA TYR A 212 10.93 29.15 8.91
C TYR A 212 10.53 29.33 7.43
N ALA A 213 9.28 29.70 7.13
CA ALA A 213 8.86 30.01 5.77
C ALA A 213 9.40 31.37 5.28
N ARG A 214 9.61 32.33 6.20
CA ARG A 214 9.95 33.73 5.86
C ARG A 214 11.42 33.95 5.50
N VAL A 215 12.31 33.08 5.97
CA VAL A 215 13.76 33.23 5.82
C VAL A 215 14.23 33.25 4.35
N SER A 216 13.43 32.73 3.41
CA SER A 216 13.79 32.70 1.99
C SER A 216 13.44 33.95 1.17
N ARG A 217 12.77 34.96 1.74
CA ARG A 217 12.46 36.19 0.98
C ARG A 217 13.51 37.30 1.12
N THR A 218 14.51 37.12 1.97
CA THR A 218 15.49 38.17 2.30
C THR A 218 16.84 38.03 1.63
N SER A 219 17.03 37.10 0.68
CA SER A 219 18.17 37.22 -0.26
C SER A 219 17.82 38.24 -1.35
N SER A 220 17.55 39.47 -0.94
CA SER A 220 17.88 40.63 -1.75
C SER A 220 19.40 40.66 -1.88
N TYR A 221 19.94 39.80 -2.76
CA TYR A 221 20.85 40.34 -3.75
C TYR A 221 20.02 41.37 -4.49
N ARG A 222 20.06 42.58 -3.94
CA ARG A 222 19.60 43.81 -4.57
C ARG A 222 20.42 43.86 -5.85
N LEU A 223 19.90 43.26 -6.92
CA LEU A 223 20.26 43.67 -8.26
C LEU A 223 19.88 45.14 -8.25
N GLU A 224 20.91 45.98 -8.13
CA GLU A 224 20.83 47.42 -8.35
C GLU A 224 19.82 47.66 -9.47
N PRO A 225 18.83 48.55 -9.27
CA PRO A 225 17.86 48.85 -10.31
C PRO A 225 18.64 49.20 -11.57
N ARG A 226 18.61 48.31 -12.56
CA ARG A 226 19.12 48.62 -13.89
C ARG A 226 18.40 49.88 -14.30
N SER A 227 19.21 50.90 -14.57
CA SER A 227 18.81 52.23 -14.99
C SER A 227 17.69 52.12 -16.02
N PRO A 228 16.69 53.03 -15.99
CA PRO A 228 15.66 53.06 -17.02
C PRO A 228 16.35 53.20 -18.39
N ILE A 229 16.30 52.14 -19.19
CA ILE A 229 16.61 52.21 -20.61
C ILE A 229 15.48 53.04 -21.21
N ALA A 230 15.74 54.34 -21.35
CA ALA A 230 14.94 55.22 -22.16
C ALA A 230 14.93 54.69 -23.60
N ASN A 231 13.74 54.73 -24.21
CA ASN A 231 13.50 54.63 -25.64
C ASN A 231 13.71 53.25 -26.28
N GLN A 232 12.70 52.40 -26.18
CA GLN A 232 12.31 51.59 -27.34
C GLN A 232 10.94 52.05 -27.84
N PRO A 233 10.81 52.43 -29.13
CA PRO A 233 9.54 52.83 -29.71
C PRO A 233 8.59 51.63 -29.78
N ARG A 234 7.33 51.90 -29.41
CA ARG A 234 6.21 50.98 -29.59
C ARG A 234 6.04 50.69 -31.07
N LEU A 235 6.28 49.45 -31.48
CA LEU A 235 5.82 48.95 -32.77
C LEU A 235 4.35 48.55 -32.61
N ASN A 236 3.52 49.24 -33.38
CA ASN A 236 2.07 49.11 -33.44
C ASN A 236 1.62 47.71 -33.88
N ASP A 237 0.43 47.37 -33.39
CA ASP A 237 -0.46 46.36 -33.91
C ASP A 237 -0.68 46.52 -35.42
N GLN A 238 -0.44 45.44 -36.17
CA GLN A 238 -1.20 45.02 -37.35
C GLN A 238 -0.48 43.81 -37.94
N TYR A 239 -1.04 42.61 -37.85
CA TYR A 239 -1.03 41.64 -38.97
C TYR A 239 -2.11 40.59 -38.72
N ALA A 240 -3.23 40.79 -39.42
CA ALA A 240 -4.07 39.71 -39.90
C ALA A 240 -3.53 39.23 -41.25
N TYR A 241 -3.76 37.95 -41.54
CA TYR A 241 -3.75 37.27 -42.83
C TYR A 241 -2.48 36.53 -43.32
N GLN A 242 -2.79 35.31 -43.78
CA GLN A 242 -2.13 34.42 -44.76
C GLN A 242 -0.97 33.50 -44.33
N ASN A 243 -1.34 32.21 -44.25
CA ASN A 243 -0.47 31.06 -44.40
C ASN A 243 -0.09 30.91 -45.88
N GLU A 244 1.16 31.16 -46.24
CA GLU A 244 1.81 30.52 -47.38
C GLU A 244 3.20 30.04 -46.94
N ALA A 245 3.47 28.77 -47.25
CA ALA A 245 4.72 28.09 -46.93
C ALA A 245 5.85 28.61 -47.83
N MET A 246 6.86 29.24 -47.23
CA MET A 246 8.15 29.49 -47.88
C MET A 246 9.24 28.67 -47.21
N ASP A 247 9.93 27.87 -48.02
CA ASP A 247 11.20 27.22 -47.71
C ASP A 247 12.26 28.28 -47.41
N ILE A 248 12.80 28.28 -46.19
CA ILE A 248 13.93 29.12 -45.80
C ILE A 248 15.16 28.22 -45.66
N ASN A 249 16.07 28.34 -46.63
CA ASN A 249 17.46 27.90 -46.49
C ASN A 249 18.19 28.90 -45.56
N GLU A 250 18.28 28.59 -44.26
CA GLU A 250 19.11 29.35 -43.33
C GLU A 250 20.57 28.85 -43.37
N GLU A 251 21.50 29.71 -43.79
CA GLU A 251 22.92 29.46 -43.58
C GLU A 251 23.29 29.57 -42.09
N PRO A 252 24.11 28.65 -41.54
CA PRO A 252 24.39 28.59 -40.11
C PRO A 252 25.26 29.77 -39.64
N ILE A 253 24.68 30.65 -38.83
CA ILE A 253 25.37 31.73 -38.12
C ILE A 253 26.38 31.12 -37.13
N THR A 254 27.67 31.19 -37.47
CA THR A 254 28.77 30.74 -36.61
C THR A 254 29.07 31.79 -35.54
N ARG A 255 28.67 31.52 -34.28
CA ARG A 255 29.05 32.36 -33.12
C ARG A 255 30.43 31.95 -32.59
N PRO A 256 31.27 32.91 -32.15
CA PRO A 256 32.58 32.62 -31.58
C PRO A 256 32.46 31.81 -30.28
N LYS A 257 33.40 30.89 -30.06
CA LYS A 257 33.44 30.01 -28.87
C LYS A 257 33.74 30.82 -27.61
N GLU A 258 32.79 30.87 -26.68
CA GLU A 258 32.98 31.50 -25.36
C GLU A 258 33.50 30.48 -24.33
N ARG A 259 34.48 30.90 -23.52
CA ARG A 259 35.02 30.10 -22.41
C ARG A 259 34.27 30.46 -21.13
N GLY A 260 33.63 29.47 -20.51
CA GLY A 260 32.90 29.63 -19.25
C GLY A 260 33.52 28.80 -18.11
N VAL A 261 33.43 29.29 -16.87
CA VAL A 261 33.85 28.55 -15.67
C VAL A 261 32.61 27.97 -15.00
N ILE A 262 32.55 26.64 -14.86
CA ILE A 262 31.48 25.95 -14.13
C ILE A 262 31.99 25.66 -12.71
N LYS A 263 31.33 26.23 -11.70
CA LYS A 263 31.64 25.96 -10.30
C LYS A 263 30.93 24.67 -9.87
N THR A 264 31.69 23.69 -9.39
CA THR A 264 31.14 22.48 -8.77
C THR A 264 31.52 22.43 -7.29
N HIS A 265 30.84 21.57 -6.53
CA HIS A 265 31.01 21.42 -5.07
C HIS A 265 32.42 20.95 -4.66
N SER A 266 33.23 20.46 -5.60
CA SER A 266 34.58 19.92 -5.37
C SER A 266 35.72 20.73 -6.02
N GLY A 267 35.43 21.85 -6.70
CA GLY A 267 36.44 22.69 -7.36
C GLY A 267 35.98 23.30 -8.69
N HIS A 268 36.83 24.17 -9.24
CA HIS A 268 36.61 24.83 -10.53
C HIS A 268 37.09 23.94 -11.69
N TYR A 269 36.21 23.63 -12.64
CA TYR A 269 36.60 23.02 -13.91
C TYR A 269 36.48 24.04 -15.04
N TYR A 270 37.50 24.10 -15.90
CA TYR A 270 37.48 24.89 -17.13
C TYR A 270 36.91 24.04 -18.26
N GLY A 271 35.78 24.47 -18.83
CA GLY A 271 35.14 23.80 -19.96
C GLY A 271 34.81 24.80 -21.07
N THR A 272 35.00 24.40 -22.32
CA THR A 272 34.57 25.20 -23.47
C THR A 272 33.11 24.86 -23.75
N ILE A 273 32.19 25.78 -23.49
CA ILE A 273 30.76 25.54 -23.74
C ILE A 273 30.52 25.82 -25.22
N THR A 274 30.13 24.80 -25.97
CA THR A 274 29.79 24.96 -27.39
C THR A 274 28.27 25.09 -27.47
N PRO A 275 27.71 26.27 -27.82
CA PRO A 275 26.28 26.56 -27.65
C PRO A 275 25.33 25.65 -28.45
N ALA A 276 25.84 24.89 -29.43
CA ALA A 276 25.06 23.99 -30.27
C ALA A 276 25.06 22.52 -29.82
N LYS A 277 25.82 22.13 -28.78
CA LYS A 277 25.83 20.74 -28.27
C LYS A 277 25.29 20.69 -26.85
N ALA A 278 24.28 19.85 -26.62
CA ALA A 278 23.76 19.61 -25.29
C ALA A 278 24.88 19.09 -24.38
N LEU A 279 24.97 19.62 -23.15
CA LEU A 279 26.03 19.34 -22.17
C LEU A 279 26.20 17.85 -21.81
N PHE A 280 25.25 17.01 -22.23
CA PHE A 280 25.23 15.56 -22.02
C PHE A 280 24.76 14.78 -23.26
N ALA A 281 24.93 15.33 -24.47
CA ALA A 281 24.67 14.55 -25.67
C ALA A 281 25.62 13.33 -25.71
N PRO A 282 25.11 12.12 -25.99
CA PRO A 282 25.95 10.95 -26.17
C PRO A 282 26.96 11.22 -27.31
N PRO A 283 28.22 10.73 -27.19
CA PRO A 283 29.22 10.92 -28.22
C PRO A 283 28.71 10.38 -29.57
N GLU A 284 28.91 11.16 -30.62
CA GLU A 284 28.61 10.74 -31.99
C GLU A 284 29.49 9.53 -32.34
N ASN A 285 28.89 8.51 -32.94
CA ASN A 285 29.48 7.19 -33.20
C ASN A 285 30.79 7.28 -34.01
N ASN A 286 31.91 7.45 -33.32
CA ASN A 286 33.24 7.27 -33.89
C ASN A 286 33.69 5.83 -33.62
N THR A 287 34.15 5.17 -34.68
CA THR A 287 34.55 3.76 -34.76
C THR A 287 35.67 3.34 -33.78
N GLU A 288 36.33 4.28 -33.11
CA GLU A 288 37.33 4.00 -32.07
C GLU A 288 36.72 3.62 -30.71
N GLU A 289 35.49 4.05 -30.41
CA GLU A 289 34.84 3.82 -29.10
C GLU A 289 34.34 2.37 -28.95
N ASP A 290 34.06 1.68 -30.05
CA ASP A 290 33.68 0.27 -30.02
C ASP A 290 34.85 -0.62 -29.55
N ASN A 291 36.09 -0.22 -29.82
CA ASN A 291 37.27 -0.96 -29.36
C ASN A 291 37.51 -0.79 -27.85
N THR A 292 37.21 0.38 -27.28
CA THR A 292 37.33 0.61 -25.83
C THR A 292 36.19 -0.08 -25.07
N LYS A 293 34.96 -0.03 -25.59
CA LYS A 293 33.80 -0.74 -25.01
C LYS A 293 34.01 -2.26 -25.01
N LYS A 294 34.58 -2.83 -26.09
CA LYS A 294 34.91 -4.26 -26.19
C LYS A 294 36.02 -4.68 -25.22
N LYS A 295 37.02 -3.82 -24.98
CA LYS A 295 38.05 -4.05 -23.93
C LYS A 295 37.45 -3.99 -22.53
N LEU A 296 36.53 -3.06 -22.27
CA LEU A 296 35.91 -2.89 -20.96
C LEU A 296 34.98 -4.07 -20.62
N LEU A 297 34.19 -4.54 -21.59
CA LEU A 297 33.36 -5.75 -21.43
C LEU A 297 34.20 -7.01 -21.18
N LYS A 298 35.34 -7.19 -21.88
CA LYS A 298 36.28 -8.28 -21.59
C LYS A 298 36.85 -8.21 -20.17
N SER A 299 37.13 -7.01 -19.66
CA SER A 299 37.63 -6.82 -18.30
C SER A 299 36.59 -7.17 -17.23
N LEU A 300 35.32 -6.82 -17.47
CA LEU A 300 34.20 -7.11 -16.56
C LEU A 300 33.89 -8.62 -16.52
N ALA A 301 33.88 -9.29 -17.68
CA ALA A 301 33.70 -10.73 -17.74
C ALA A 301 34.81 -11.49 -16.98
N LYS A 302 36.08 -11.04 -17.12
CA LYS A 302 37.21 -11.61 -16.37
C LYS A 302 37.09 -11.39 -14.86
N LYS A 303 36.54 -10.25 -14.42
CA LYS A 303 36.29 -9.94 -13.01
C LYS A 303 35.17 -10.80 -12.43
N GLN A 304 34.09 -11.00 -13.18
CA GLN A 304 32.98 -11.88 -12.77
C GLN A 304 33.44 -13.34 -12.62
N GLY A 305 34.23 -13.87 -13.55
CA GLY A 305 34.78 -15.23 -13.44
C GLY A 305 35.64 -15.46 -12.20
N ARG A 306 36.46 -14.46 -11.81
CA ARG A 306 37.25 -14.53 -10.57
C ARG A 306 36.39 -14.54 -9.30
N ASN A 307 35.26 -13.83 -9.32
CA ASN A 307 34.34 -13.81 -8.17
C ASN A 307 33.58 -15.13 -8.02
N ILE A 308 33.18 -15.76 -9.13
CA ILE A 308 32.53 -17.07 -9.12
C ILE A 308 33.47 -18.12 -8.53
N LEU A 309 34.71 -18.19 -9.02
CA LEU A 309 35.72 -19.13 -8.51
C LEU A 309 36.00 -18.92 -7.02
N LYS A 310 36.03 -17.66 -6.55
CA LYS A 310 36.23 -17.35 -5.13
C LYS A 310 35.07 -17.85 -4.27
N ASN A 311 33.83 -17.71 -4.74
CA ASN A 311 32.64 -18.19 -4.04
C ASN A 311 32.57 -19.72 -4.01
N GLU A 312 33.00 -20.41 -5.07
CA GLU A 312 33.07 -21.88 -5.10
C GLU A 312 34.07 -22.42 -4.08
N ILE A 313 35.25 -21.79 -3.96
CA ILE A 313 36.25 -22.15 -2.96
C ILE A 313 35.71 -21.92 -1.53
N GLU A 314 34.98 -20.81 -1.32
CA GLU A 314 34.43 -20.49 0.00
C GLU A 314 33.28 -21.42 0.41
N MET A 315 32.43 -21.83 -0.53
CA MET A 315 31.39 -22.84 -0.32
C MET A 315 31.97 -24.22 0.00
N GLY A 316 33.06 -24.62 -0.68
CA GLY A 316 33.74 -25.88 -0.40
C GLY A 316 34.27 -25.98 1.04
N ARG A 317 34.82 -24.89 1.58
CA ARG A 317 35.30 -24.86 2.98
C ARG A 317 34.20 -25.04 4.02
N ARG A 318 33.02 -24.46 3.79
CA ARG A 318 31.90 -24.56 4.75
C ARG A 318 31.36 -25.99 4.85
N TYR A 319 31.39 -26.73 3.75
CA TYR A 319 30.98 -28.14 3.75
C TYR A 319 31.96 -29.04 4.53
N SER A 320 33.27 -28.80 4.38
CA SER A 320 34.28 -29.57 5.13
C SER A 320 34.26 -29.32 6.64
N GLU A 321 33.82 -28.15 7.10
CA GLU A 321 33.73 -27.87 8.55
C GLU A 321 32.48 -28.53 9.18
N SER A 322 31.38 -28.68 8.44
CA SER A 322 30.14 -29.27 8.96
C SER A 322 30.18 -30.79 9.18
N GLU A 323 31.11 -31.51 8.56
CA GLU A 323 31.22 -32.98 8.71
C GLU A 323 31.96 -33.41 9.99
N SER A 324 32.56 -32.48 10.74
CA SER A 324 33.41 -32.79 11.90
C SER A 324 32.72 -32.75 13.28
N LEU A 325 31.41 -32.49 13.35
CA LEU A 325 30.69 -32.22 14.62
C LEU A 325 29.61 -33.24 15.01
N SER A 326 29.63 -34.45 14.45
CA SER A 326 28.56 -35.45 14.62
C SER A 326 29.04 -36.76 15.26
N THR A 327 29.57 -36.73 16.49
CA THR A 327 29.58 -37.92 17.37
C THR A 327 29.56 -37.51 18.84
N ASN A 328 28.61 -38.10 19.58
CA ASN A 328 28.48 -38.20 21.04
C ASN A 328 27.38 -37.33 21.66
N GLU A 329 26.17 -37.90 21.78
CA GLU A 329 25.39 -37.81 23.01
C GLU A 329 24.31 -38.90 23.04
N SER A 330 24.59 -39.96 23.79
CA SER A 330 23.68 -41.07 24.11
C SER A 330 23.06 -40.84 25.49
N TYR A 331 21.77 -40.52 25.55
CA TYR A 331 21.04 -40.40 26.82
C TYR A 331 20.36 -41.73 27.20
N SER A 332 20.64 -42.20 28.42
CA SER A 332 20.05 -43.39 29.03
C SER A 332 18.68 -43.09 29.65
N ILE A 333 17.68 -43.91 29.33
CA ILE A 333 16.36 -43.91 29.98
C ILE A 333 16.46 -44.75 31.27
N LYS A 334 16.12 -44.16 32.42
CA LYS A 334 15.91 -44.88 33.69
C LYS A 334 14.42 -44.93 34.03
N THR A 335 13.94 -46.14 34.30
CA THR A 335 12.62 -46.51 34.79
C THR A 335 12.60 -46.64 36.31
N SER A 336 11.55 -46.13 36.95
CA SER A 336 11.09 -46.43 38.32
C SER A 336 9.67 -45.85 38.43
N GLY A 337 8.61 -46.48 38.92
CA GLY A 337 8.46 -47.64 39.81
C GLY A 337 7.72 -47.20 41.09
N ASN A 338 6.44 -47.57 41.23
CA ASN A 338 5.54 -47.54 42.41
C ASN A 338 5.07 -46.13 42.89
N SER A 339 3.80 -45.86 43.23
CA SER A 339 2.95 -46.57 44.20
C SER A 339 1.47 -46.14 44.08
N THR A 340 0.56 -47.08 44.36
CA THR A 340 -0.88 -46.94 44.67
C THR A 340 -1.11 -46.13 45.97
N PRO A 341 -2.32 -45.56 46.19
CA PRO A 341 -3.24 -46.25 47.10
C PRO A 341 -4.74 -46.13 46.78
N ASP A 342 -5.42 -47.22 47.16
CA ASP A 342 -6.70 -47.40 47.83
C ASP A 342 -8.02 -46.74 47.38
N ILE A 343 -8.95 -47.68 47.20
CA ILE A 343 -10.39 -47.61 47.01
C ILE A 343 -11.05 -47.37 48.37
N LEU A 344 -11.98 -46.42 48.43
CA LEU A 344 -13.04 -46.44 49.45
C LEU A 344 -14.37 -46.06 48.82
N GLU A 345 -15.30 -47.00 48.96
CA GLU A 345 -16.68 -46.98 48.53
C GLU A 345 -17.52 -45.93 49.25
N SER A 346 -18.63 -45.57 48.59
CA SER A 346 -19.98 -45.45 49.18
C SER A 346 -20.62 -44.07 48.99
N SER A 347 -21.65 -44.01 48.15
CA SER A 347 -23.02 -43.58 48.50
C SER A 347 -23.79 -42.94 47.34
N LYS A 348 -24.69 -43.75 46.76
CA LYS A 348 -26.10 -43.46 46.39
C LYS A 348 -26.52 -41.99 46.14
N LYS A 349 -26.85 -41.71 44.85
CA LYS A 349 -28.06 -41.06 44.23
C LYS A 349 -28.96 -40.13 45.10
N PRO A 350 -29.71 -39.14 44.52
CA PRO A 350 -30.29 -39.16 43.17
C PRO A 350 -30.29 -37.84 42.37
N TYR A 351 -30.68 -38.00 41.09
CA TYR A 351 -31.08 -36.97 40.14
C TYR A 351 -32.16 -36.03 40.70
N TYR A 352 -31.99 -34.72 40.47
CA TYR A 352 -33.06 -33.73 40.56
C TYR A 352 -33.18 -32.99 39.23
N ILE A 353 -34.35 -33.11 38.60
CA ILE A 353 -34.80 -32.33 37.45
C ILE A 353 -35.73 -31.26 38.02
N PRO A 354 -35.46 -29.95 37.87
CA PRO A 354 -36.48 -28.95 38.10
C PRO A 354 -37.34 -28.76 36.85
N ALA A 355 -38.64 -28.73 37.10
CA ALA A 355 -39.71 -28.57 36.13
C ALA A 355 -39.69 -27.20 35.45
N ALA A 356 -40.26 -27.20 34.24
CA ALA A 356 -40.60 -26.03 33.47
C ALA A 356 -41.77 -25.29 34.12
N ASP A 357 -41.59 -23.98 34.37
CA ASP A 357 -42.67 -23.02 34.56
C ASP A 357 -42.28 -21.75 33.79
N TYR A 358 -42.83 -21.59 32.59
CA TYR A 358 -42.95 -20.27 31.96
C TYR A 358 -44.42 -20.07 31.62
N ASN A 359 -45.01 -19.15 32.37
CA ASN A 359 -46.38 -18.69 32.22
C ASN A 359 -46.62 -18.07 30.84
N ASN A 360 -47.81 -18.37 30.33
CA ASN A 360 -48.49 -17.63 29.28
C ASN A 360 -48.69 -16.18 29.73
N ASP A 361 -48.13 -15.22 28.98
CA ASP A 361 -48.66 -13.87 28.92
C ASP A 361 -49.00 -13.53 27.47
N THR A 362 -50.31 -13.59 27.21
CA THR A 362 -50.98 -13.02 26.05
C THR A 362 -50.82 -11.50 26.06
N LEU A 363 -50.01 -10.95 25.15
CA LEU A 363 -50.04 -9.53 24.84
C LEU A 363 -50.92 -9.28 23.61
N SER A 364 -52.06 -8.69 23.91
CA SER A 364 -53.04 -8.13 22.99
C SER A 364 -52.41 -7.06 22.10
N ARG A 365 -52.70 -7.15 20.81
CA ARG A 365 -52.65 -6.05 19.83
C ARG A 365 -53.37 -4.81 20.37
N PRO A 366 -52.81 -3.60 20.15
CA PRO A 366 -53.63 -2.42 19.96
C PRO A 366 -53.61 -1.98 18.49
N ASP A 367 -54.80 -1.61 18.05
CA ASP A 367 -55.15 -1.09 16.74
C ASP A 367 -54.43 0.21 16.38
N SER A 368 -54.03 0.26 15.10
CA SER A 368 -54.38 1.29 14.13
C SER A 368 -55.04 2.56 14.69
N ARG A 369 -54.28 3.65 14.83
CA ARG A 369 -54.85 5.00 14.74
C ARG A 369 -53.83 6.07 14.33
N GLU A 370 -54.12 6.62 13.15
CA GLU A 370 -53.91 7.99 12.66
C GLU A 370 -53.02 8.94 13.50
N SER A 371 -51.89 9.37 12.90
CA SER A 371 -51.42 10.76 12.92
C SER A 371 -50.55 10.93 11.67
N GLY A 372 -50.78 11.87 10.76
CA GLY A 372 -50.91 13.30 11.02
C GLY A 372 -49.62 13.97 10.53
N TYR A 373 -49.40 13.98 9.21
CA TYR A 373 -48.32 14.76 8.60
C TYR A 373 -48.66 16.24 8.74
N GLN A 374 -47.98 16.93 9.66
CA GLN A 374 -47.89 18.38 9.62
C GLN A 374 -46.43 18.80 9.43
N SER A 375 -46.26 19.54 8.33
CA SER A 375 -45.12 20.31 7.90
C SER A 375 -44.50 21.17 9.01
N HIS A 376 -43.17 21.15 9.13
CA HIS A 376 -42.42 22.21 9.79
C HIS A 376 -41.35 22.77 8.84
N GLN A 377 -41.75 23.86 8.19
CA GLN A 377 -40.94 24.80 7.43
C GLN A 377 -40.81 26.05 8.30
N LYS A 378 -39.65 26.25 8.93
CA LYS A 378 -39.13 27.53 9.48
C LYS A 378 -37.99 27.22 10.45
N TYR A 379 -36.78 27.67 10.12
CA TYR A 379 -35.78 28.23 11.04
C TYR A 379 -34.56 28.66 10.21
N LEU A 380 -34.70 29.82 9.57
CA LEU A 380 -33.61 30.67 9.10
C LEU A 380 -34.00 32.07 9.55
N GLU A 381 -33.29 32.58 10.55
CA GLU A 381 -33.14 34.00 10.96
C GLU A 381 -32.91 34.04 12.47
N GLU A 382 -31.64 34.06 12.88
CA GLU A 382 -31.17 34.78 14.07
C GLU A 382 -29.64 34.58 14.22
N PHE A 383 -28.87 35.48 13.61
CA PHE A 383 -27.54 35.82 14.13
C PHE A 383 -27.36 37.33 13.99
N GLY A 384 -27.89 38.03 15.00
CA GLY A 384 -27.45 39.38 15.34
C GLY A 384 -26.01 39.32 15.84
N PHE A 385 -25.16 40.15 15.24
CA PHE A 385 -23.84 40.48 15.75
C PHE A 385 -23.98 41.19 17.09
N ASP A 386 -23.24 40.73 18.11
CA ASP A 386 -22.78 41.66 19.14
C ASP A 386 -21.39 41.30 19.65
N GLN A 387 -20.60 42.36 19.82
CA GLN A 387 -19.19 42.33 20.23
C GLN A 387 -19.08 42.38 21.76
N ASN A 388 -17.96 41.85 22.28
CA ASN A 388 -17.45 41.90 23.66
C ASN A 388 -17.91 40.80 24.62
N SER A 389 -16.98 39.88 24.92
CA SER A 389 -16.42 39.79 26.28
C SER A 389 -15.22 38.85 26.33
N LYS A 390 -14.24 39.26 27.14
CA LYS A 390 -13.02 38.56 27.51
C LYS A 390 -13.33 37.43 28.50
N ALA A 391 -12.43 36.44 28.49
CA ALA A 391 -12.08 35.53 29.58
C ALA A 391 -13.06 34.37 29.91
N ARG A 392 -12.68 33.16 29.46
CA ARG A 392 -12.32 32.05 30.38
C ARG A 392 -11.68 30.90 29.62
N GLU A 393 -10.41 30.66 29.92
CA GLU A 393 -9.69 29.44 29.58
C GLU A 393 -10.16 28.29 30.47
N SER A 394 -10.60 27.19 29.86
CA SER A 394 -10.52 25.81 30.34
C SER A 394 -11.21 24.90 29.33
N ILE A 395 -10.50 24.57 28.24
CA ILE A 395 -10.97 23.58 27.28
C ILE A 395 -10.31 22.24 27.64
N GLN A 396 -11.06 21.42 28.37
CA GLN A 396 -10.90 19.97 28.36
C GLN A 396 -11.67 19.47 27.14
N ALA A 397 -11.03 19.49 25.96
CA ALA A 397 -11.63 18.96 24.73
C ALA A 397 -11.54 17.44 24.72
N GLN A 398 -12.61 16.79 25.18
CA GLN A 398 -12.92 15.43 24.75
C GLN A 398 -13.35 15.52 23.27
N SER A 399 -12.43 15.19 22.36
CA SER A 399 -12.73 15.09 20.94
C SER A 399 -13.46 13.78 20.66
N GLN A 400 -14.79 13.78 20.82
CA GLN A 400 -15.64 12.79 20.15
C GLN A 400 -15.68 13.15 18.66
N PHE A 401 -15.04 12.33 17.83
CA PHE A 401 -15.01 12.54 16.38
C PHE A 401 -16.28 11.98 15.73
N PRO A 402 -16.95 12.73 14.83
CA PRO A 402 -17.96 12.16 13.97
C PRO A 402 -17.29 11.25 12.94
N VAL A 403 -17.58 9.96 13.01
CA VAL A 403 -17.33 9.01 11.93
C VAL A 403 -18.11 9.50 10.72
N LEU A 404 -17.41 9.93 9.66
CA LEU A 404 -18.03 10.22 8.37
C LEU A 404 -18.48 8.88 7.76
N TYR A 405 -19.73 8.50 8.02
CA TYR A 405 -20.36 7.37 7.37
C TYR A 405 -20.50 7.67 5.87
N PRO A 406 -20.18 6.71 4.98
CA PRO A 406 -20.52 6.84 3.58
C PRO A 406 -22.06 6.86 3.46
N HIS A 407 -22.59 7.90 2.83
CA HIS A 407 -24.00 8.00 2.46
C HIS A 407 -24.41 6.75 1.67
N GLN A 408 -25.42 6.04 2.19
CA GLN A 408 -26.12 5.00 1.45
C GLN A 408 -26.86 5.66 0.30
N LEU A 409 -26.35 5.48 -0.93
CA LEU A 409 -27.16 5.67 -2.13
C LEU A 409 -27.99 4.40 -2.32
N SER A 410 -29.27 4.47 -1.93
CA SER A 410 -30.30 3.58 -2.45
C SER A 410 -30.57 3.98 -3.89
N ASP A 411 -30.55 3.01 -4.82
CA ASP A 411 -31.71 2.71 -5.67
C ASP A 411 -31.43 1.54 -6.62
N GLY A 412 -32.38 0.59 -6.57
CA GLY A 412 -32.86 -0.32 -7.62
C GLY A 412 -31.87 -1.00 -8.58
N PHE A 413 -31.67 -2.32 -8.40
CA PHE A 413 -31.51 -3.22 -9.55
C PHE A 413 -32.15 -4.59 -9.29
N ASP A 414 -32.76 -5.08 -10.37
CA ASP A 414 -33.72 -6.17 -10.48
C ASP A 414 -33.25 -7.57 -10.03
N SER A 415 -34.25 -8.32 -9.59
CA SER A 415 -34.23 -9.74 -9.26
C SER A 415 -33.65 -10.64 -10.36
N ILE A 416 -32.56 -11.35 -10.04
CA ILE A 416 -32.05 -12.45 -10.86
C ILE A 416 -32.90 -13.72 -10.62
N LYS A 417 -33.53 -14.19 -11.70
CA LYS A 417 -34.30 -15.44 -11.81
C LYS A 417 -33.52 -16.65 -11.29
N ARG A 418 -34.18 -17.46 -10.46
CA ARG A 418 -33.74 -18.82 -10.07
C ARG A 418 -33.60 -19.70 -11.32
N ILE A 419 -32.39 -20.14 -11.62
CA ILE A 419 -32.14 -21.22 -12.59
C ILE A 419 -32.06 -22.56 -11.84
N SER A 420 -32.77 -23.53 -12.40
CA SER A 420 -32.94 -24.91 -11.96
C SER A 420 -31.63 -25.63 -11.62
N ARG A 421 -31.64 -26.33 -10.48
CA ARG A 421 -30.52 -26.95 -9.80
C ARG A 421 -30.51 -28.45 -10.08
N ARG A 422 -30.14 -28.91 -11.29
CA ARG A 422 -29.90 -30.35 -11.52
C ARG A 422 -28.88 -30.79 -12.58
N GLU A 423 -28.33 -29.90 -13.41
CA GLU A 423 -27.32 -30.31 -14.43
C GLU A 423 -25.90 -29.73 -14.23
N SER A 424 -25.69 -28.88 -13.22
CA SER A 424 -24.43 -28.13 -13.05
C SER A 424 -23.27 -28.92 -12.40
N GLY A 425 -23.55 -30.03 -11.70
CA GLY A 425 -22.52 -30.73 -10.91
C GLY A 425 -21.40 -31.38 -11.74
N ARG A 426 -21.72 -31.93 -12.91
CA ARG A 426 -20.76 -32.69 -13.72
C ARG A 426 -19.77 -31.78 -14.46
N ASN A 427 -20.24 -30.64 -14.95
CA ASN A 427 -19.39 -29.65 -15.62
C ASN A 427 -18.51 -28.87 -14.63
N LEU A 428 -18.98 -28.66 -13.40
CA LEU A 428 -18.15 -28.07 -12.34
C LEU A 428 -16.98 -28.97 -11.94
N LEU A 429 -17.20 -30.29 -11.81
CA LEU A 429 -16.15 -31.25 -11.51
C LEU A 429 -15.12 -31.33 -12.65
N ILE A 430 -15.56 -31.34 -13.91
CA ILE A 430 -14.66 -31.35 -15.07
C ILE A 430 -13.81 -30.07 -15.13
N ASN A 431 -14.40 -28.90 -14.84
CA ASN A 431 -13.67 -27.65 -14.81
C ASN A 431 -12.69 -27.57 -13.64
N GLU A 432 -13.04 -28.11 -12.47
CA GLU A 432 -12.14 -28.20 -11.32
C GLU A 432 -10.94 -29.13 -11.60
N LEU A 433 -11.18 -30.28 -12.24
CA LEU A 433 -10.12 -31.21 -12.63
C LEU A 433 -9.18 -30.64 -13.70
N LYS A 434 -9.72 -29.89 -14.68
CA LYS A 434 -8.91 -29.16 -15.67
C LYS A 434 -8.03 -28.10 -15.02
N LEU A 435 -8.56 -27.33 -14.06
CA LEU A 435 -7.79 -26.34 -13.31
C LEU A 435 -6.66 -26.98 -12.47
N LYS A 436 -6.91 -28.13 -11.84
CA LYS A 436 -5.88 -28.90 -11.13
C LYS A 436 -4.80 -29.44 -12.07
N GLN A 437 -5.19 -29.93 -13.25
CA GLN A 437 -4.24 -30.41 -14.25
C GLN A 437 -3.36 -29.28 -14.82
N ASP A 438 -3.93 -28.10 -15.08
CA ASP A 438 -3.18 -26.93 -15.54
C ASP A 438 -2.26 -26.36 -14.47
N PHE A 439 -2.64 -26.46 -13.20
CA PHE A 439 -1.80 -26.07 -12.07
C PHE A 439 -0.58 -26.99 -11.97
N ILE A 440 -0.77 -28.32 -12.06
CA ILE A 440 0.32 -29.30 -12.08
C ILE A 440 1.26 -29.07 -13.26
N LYS A 441 0.74 -28.80 -14.47
CA LYS A 441 1.57 -28.49 -15.64
C LYS A 441 2.43 -27.23 -15.44
N ARG A 442 1.89 -26.20 -14.78
CA ARG A 442 2.64 -24.96 -14.49
C ARG A 442 3.69 -25.14 -13.40
N THR A 443 3.39 -25.89 -12.34
CA THR A 443 4.35 -26.13 -11.25
C THR A 443 5.54 -26.98 -11.71
N HIS A 444 5.34 -27.90 -12.66
CA HIS A 444 6.42 -28.66 -13.26
C HIS A 444 7.19 -27.90 -14.37
N SER A 445 6.55 -26.93 -15.04
CA SER A 445 7.21 -26.09 -16.05
C SER A 445 8.16 -25.04 -15.44
N ILE A 446 7.88 -24.58 -14.20
CA ILE A 446 8.64 -23.50 -13.55
C ILE A 446 9.92 -24.01 -12.85
N LYS A 447 10.13 -25.32 -12.71
CA LYS A 447 11.24 -25.86 -11.88
C LYS A 447 12.40 -26.57 -12.58
N ASN A 448 12.46 -26.71 -13.91
CA ASN A 448 13.58 -27.44 -14.52
C ASN A 448 14.13 -26.78 -15.80
N ASN A 449 15.10 -25.89 -15.63
CA ASN A 449 16.25 -25.78 -16.52
C ASN A 449 17.46 -26.35 -15.77
N GLU A 450 17.56 -27.68 -15.73
CA GLU A 450 18.79 -28.49 -15.82
C GLU A 450 18.49 -29.96 -15.47
N ALA A 451 19.05 -30.87 -16.30
CA ALA A 451 19.15 -32.32 -16.18
C ALA A 451 17.86 -33.20 -16.10
N GLY A 452 17.52 -33.84 -17.24
CA GLY A 452 17.09 -35.24 -17.25
C GLY A 452 15.66 -35.63 -16.80
N SER A 453 14.61 -34.99 -17.32
CA SER A 453 13.25 -35.52 -17.13
C SER A 453 13.07 -36.86 -17.87
N LEU A 454 12.84 -37.94 -17.12
CA LEU A 454 12.56 -39.30 -17.63
C LEU A 454 11.36 -39.36 -18.59
N TYR A 455 10.47 -38.38 -18.54
CA TYR A 455 9.29 -38.30 -19.40
C TYR A 455 9.54 -37.63 -20.76
N LYS A 456 10.73 -37.05 -21.00
CA LYS A 456 11.04 -36.40 -22.29
C LYS A 456 11.13 -37.37 -23.47
N GLN A 457 11.30 -38.66 -23.21
CA GLN A 457 11.43 -39.70 -24.24
C GLN A 457 10.16 -40.53 -24.45
N CYS A 458 9.09 -40.26 -23.69
CA CYS A 458 7.83 -40.98 -23.84
C CYS A 458 7.04 -40.43 -25.03
N ASN A 459 6.84 -41.24 -26.06
CA ASN A 459 6.06 -40.87 -27.25
C ASN A 459 4.67 -41.51 -27.26
N THR A 460 4.44 -42.51 -26.41
CA THR A 460 3.19 -43.25 -26.31
C THR A 460 2.68 -43.34 -24.87
N LEU A 461 1.40 -43.68 -24.70
CA LEU A 461 0.77 -43.84 -23.38
C LEU A 461 1.41 -45.01 -22.61
N GLU A 462 1.81 -46.04 -23.32
CA GLU A 462 2.52 -47.21 -22.81
C GLU A 462 3.88 -46.84 -22.22
N ASP A 463 4.66 -45.96 -22.88
CA ASP A 463 5.96 -45.48 -22.35
C ASP A 463 5.78 -44.76 -21.00
N ILE A 464 4.72 -43.96 -20.87
CA ILE A 464 4.41 -43.22 -19.64
C ILE A 464 4.05 -44.19 -18.51
N ARG A 465 3.30 -45.25 -18.82
CA ARG A 465 2.94 -46.29 -17.84
C ARG A 465 4.18 -47.05 -17.38
N GLU A 466 5.10 -47.36 -18.29
CA GLU A 466 6.34 -48.06 -17.97
C GLU A 466 7.27 -47.23 -17.07
N VAL A 467 7.46 -45.93 -17.37
CA VAL A 467 8.26 -45.03 -16.51
C VAL A 467 7.64 -44.92 -15.11
N ASN A 468 6.30 -44.85 -15.00
CA ASN A 468 5.62 -44.82 -13.70
C ASN A 468 5.75 -46.13 -12.93
N ASN A 469 5.78 -47.28 -13.61
CA ASN A 469 6.01 -48.57 -12.97
C ASN A 469 7.45 -48.73 -12.48
N ARG A 470 8.44 -48.09 -13.12
CA ARG A 470 9.84 -48.07 -12.65
C ARG A 470 10.09 -47.15 -11.47
N LEU A 471 9.22 -46.16 -11.24
CA LEU A 471 9.30 -45.22 -10.11
C LEU A 471 8.56 -45.71 -8.86
N ARG A 472 7.76 -46.78 -8.99
CA ARG A 472 7.16 -47.51 -7.88
C ARG A 472 8.06 -48.67 -7.49
#